data_AF-A0A5J5B5N0-F1
#
_entry.id   AF-A0A5J5B5N0-F1
#
_cell.length_a   1.000
_cell.length_b   1.000
_cell.length_c   1.000
_cell.angle_alpha   90.00
_cell.angle_beta   90.00
_cell.angle_gamma   90.00
#
_symmetry.space_group_name_H-M   'P 1'
#
loop_
_entity.id
_entity.type
_entity.pdbx_description
1 polymer ?
#
loop_
_entity_poly.entity_id
_entity_poly.type
_entity_poly.pdbx_seq_one_letter_code
_entity_poly.pdbx_strand_id
1 'polypeptide(L)'
;MGCLDWLDKREPGSVVYVNYGSLIVMTPQQLREFAWGLANSKYAFLWVIRPDLVNGGTEIISKDYVEEIEDRGLILDWCPQERVLQHPAVGGFLTHCGWNSTLESICEGVPMICWPFFAEQQTNCFYLCNKWGVGMEIDTDARREKVEGLVRELMEGEKGKEMREKAMEWRKRADSATKPGGPDSLKGFDDFQFETISDGLPQNNQGGIGDIPALCLSMPIDGLKSFRELIIKLNASPNLPPVTCIVSDGVMSYMLKVVEEFGITGILFFTRSACEERVLHHPAVGGFLTHCGWNSTLESICEGVPMICWPFFAEQQTNCFDLCNKWGVGMEIDTDVRREQVEGLVRELMKGEKGKEMREMVTEWKKRAEAATKPGGSSYINFDMLVKHLKQEPVSNEALYPRKCEIHFMVNLS
;
A
#
# COMPACT_ATOMS: atom_id res chain seq x y z
N MET A 1 -30.21 2.78 5.28
CA MET A 1 -29.92 1.33 5.21
C MET A 1 -28.47 1.22 4.84
N GLY A 2 -27.66 0.50 5.63
CA GLY A 2 -26.24 0.36 5.34
C GLY A 2 -26.02 -0.47 4.07
N CYS A 3 -24.85 -0.33 3.44
CA CYS A 3 -24.54 -1.10 2.23
C CYS A 3 -24.51 -2.61 2.49
N LEU A 4 -24.08 -3.04 3.69
CA LEU A 4 -24.09 -4.45 4.10
C LEU A 4 -25.52 -4.97 4.27
N ASP A 5 -26.42 -4.23 4.93
CA ASP A 5 -27.84 -4.60 5.07
C ASP A 5 -28.55 -4.77 3.71
N TRP A 6 -28.09 -4.03 2.70
CA TRP A 6 -28.59 -4.15 1.33
C TRP A 6 -28.06 -5.41 0.65
N LEU A 7 -26.78 -5.76 0.88
CA LEU A 7 -26.17 -6.99 0.37
C LEU A 7 -26.75 -8.25 1.02
N ASP A 8 -27.14 -8.21 2.30
CA ASP A 8 -27.78 -9.32 3.03
C ASP A 8 -29.09 -9.81 2.36
N LYS A 9 -29.70 -8.97 1.53
CA LYS A 9 -30.95 -9.26 0.81
C LYS A 9 -30.73 -9.79 -0.61
N ARG A 10 -29.49 -10.07 -0.99
CA ARG A 10 -29.10 -10.51 -2.33
C ARG A 10 -28.58 -11.93 -2.30
N GLU A 11 -28.78 -12.64 -3.41
CA GLU A 11 -28.29 -14.00 -3.54
C GLU A 11 -26.76 -14.04 -3.59
N PRO A 12 -26.12 -15.13 -3.12
CA PRO A 12 -24.68 -15.28 -3.21
C PRO A 12 -24.16 -15.10 -4.64
N GLY A 13 -23.08 -14.33 -4.79
CA GLY A 13 -22.45 -14.06 -6.07
C GLY A 13 -23.32 -13.30 -7.08
N SER A 14 -24.41 -12.65 -6.66
CA SER A 14 -25.35 -11.98 -7.57
C SER A 14 -25.10 -10.47 -7.75
N VAL A 15 -24.13 -9.89 -7.04
CA VAL A 15 -23.86 -8.44 -7.02
C VAL A 15 -22.51 -8.12 -7.64
N VAL A 16 -22.47 -7.12 -8.51
CA VAL A 16 -21.23 -6.49 -9.00
C VAL A 16 -20.87 -5.32 -8.09
N TYR A 17 -19.71 -5.39 -7.45
CA TYR A 17 -19.15 -4.24 -6.72
C TYR A 17 -18.35 -3.35 -7.68
N VAL A 18 -18.48 -2.03 -7.56
CA VAL A 18 -17.82 -1.07 -8.46
C VAL A 18 -17.16 0.03 -7.63
N ASN A 19 -15.83 0.15 -7.75
CA ASN A 19 -15.07 1.23 -7.13
C ASN A 19 -13.74 1.51 -7.86
N TYR A 20 -13.47 2.78 -8.12
CA TYR A 20 -12.24 3.23 -8.79
C TYR A 20 -11.23 3.88 -7.83
N GLY A 21 -11.36 3.62 -6.53
CA GLY A 21 -10.41 4.10 -5.53
C GLY A 21 -10.51 5.61 -5.29
N SER A 22 -9.50 6.16 -4.64
CA SER A 22 -9.55 7.50 -4.04
C SER A 22 -8.99 8.62 -4.93
N LEU A 23 -8.48 8.31 -6.13
CA LEU A 23 -7.75 9.29 -6.96
C LEU A 23 -8.24 9.36 -8.40
N ILE A 24 -8.96 8.35 -8.89
CA ILE A 24 -9.43 8.32 -10.27
C ILE A 24 -10.48 9.39 -10.49
N VAL A 25 -10.32 10.15 -11.58
CA VAL A 25 -11.31 11.12 -12.05
C VAL A 25 -11.76 10.70 -13.44
N MET A 26 -13.07 10.58 -13.63
CA MET A 26 -13.72 10.20 -14.86
C MET A 26 -14.31 11.44 -15.54
N THR A 27 -14.40 11.39 -16.87
CA THR A 27 -15.18 12.39 -17.61
C THR A 27 -16.69 12.15 -17.39
N PRO A 28 -17.53 13.19 -17.53
CA PRO A 28 -18.98 13.03 -17.55
C PRO A 28 -19.49 11.98 -18.53
N GLN A 29 -18.81 11.84 -19.68
CA GLN A 29 -19.17 10.84 -20.68
C GLN A 29 -18.86 9.42 -20.20
N GLN A 30 -17.67 9.18 -19.63
CA GLN A 30 -17.32 7.88 -19.06
C GLN A 30 -18.28 7.47 -17.94
N LEU A 31 -18.64 8.39 -17.05
CA LEU A 31 -19.64 8.11 -15.99
C LEU A 31 -20.96 7.61 -16.61
N ARG A 32 -21.45 8.28 -17.66
CA ARG A 32 -22.67 7.85 -18.37
C ARG A 32 -22.54 6.48 -19.01
N GLU A 33 -21.41 6.17 -19.63
CA GLU A 33 -21.19 4.88 -20.27
C GLU A 33 -21.14 3.74 -19.24
N PHE A 34 -20.44 3.94 -18.11
CA PHE A 34 -20.43 2.98 -17.01
C PHE A 34 -21.80 2.79 -16.39
N ALA A 35 -22.52 3.89 -16.11
CA ALA A 35 -23.88 3.85 -15.58
C ALA A 35 -24.81 3.02 -16.47
N TRP A 36 -24.91 3.38 -17.75
CA TRP A 36 -25.80 2.66 -18.66
C TRP A 36 -25.32 1.24 -18.97
N GLY A 37 -24.02 0.97 -18.95
CA GLY A 37 -23.50 -0.40 -19.08
C GLY A 37 -23.90 -1.30 -17.91
N LEU A 38 -23.79 -0.79 -16.67
CA LEU A 38 -24.25 -1.48 -15.47
C LEU A 38 -25.77 -1.69 -15.48
N ALA A 39 -26.54 -0.65 -15.80
CA ALA A 39 -27.99 -0.77 -15.94
C ALA A 39 -28.35 -1.83 -17.01
N ASN A 40 -27.79 -1.75 -18.22
CA ASN A 40 -28.18 -2.67 -19.29
C ASN A 40 -27.83 -4.14 -19.01
N SER A 41 -26.84 -4.40 -18.14
CA SER A 41 -26.47 -5.77 -17.74
C SER A 41 -27.58 -6.54 -17.02
N LYS A 42 -28.57 -5.85 -16.44
CA LYS A 42 -29.64 -6.42 -15.61
C LYS A 42 -29.19 -7.09 -14.30
N TYR A 43 -27.90 -7.04 -13.97
CA TYR A 43 -27.37 -7.47 -12.68
C TYR A 43 -27.57 -6.41 -11.59
N ALA A 44 -27.57 -6.87 -10.33
CA ALA A 44 -27.51 -5.98 -9.18
C ALA A 44 -26.09 -5.45 -9.01
N PHE A 45 -25.94 -4.20 -8.58
CA PHE A 45 -24.63 -3.60 -8.38
C PHE A 45 -24.61 -2.61 -7.21
N LEU A 46 -23.43 -2.51 -6.60
CA LEU A 46 -23.11 -1.53 -5.56
C LEU A 46 -21.96 -0.67 -6.10
N TRP A 47 -22.21 0.62 -6.32
CA TRP A 47 -21.24 1.53 -6.92
C TRP A 47 -20.90 2.70 -6.00
N VAL A 48 -19.60 2.80 -5.69
CA VAL A 48 -19.01 3.95 -4.99
C VAL A 48 -18.74 5.08 -5.97
N ILE A 49 -19.46 6.19 -5.80
CA ILE A 49 -19.31 7.44 -6.56
C ILE A 49 -18.95 8.56 -5.57
N ARG A 50 -17.65 8.75 -5.37
CA ARG A 50 -17.10 9.84 -4.56
C ARG A 50 -17.45 11.22 -5.16
N PRO A 51 -17.63 12.28 -4.35
CA PRO A 51 -18.04 13.61 -4.84
C PRO A 51 -17.11 14.20 -5.93
N ASP A 52 -15.84 13.85 -5.89
CA ASP A 52 -14.79 14.31 -6.80
C ASP A 52 -14.42 13.26 -7.88
N LEU A 53 -15.24 12.21 -8.07
CA LEU A 53 -15.03 11.22 -9.12
C LEU A 53 -15.17 11.84 -10.51
N VAL A 54 -15.96 12.91 -10.65
CA VAL A 54 -16.21 13.57 -11.94
C VAL A 54 -16.03 15.07 -11.80
N ASN A 55 -15.23 15.65 -12.70
CA ASN A 55 -15.10 17.10 -12.82
C ASN A 55 -16.46 17.70 -13.20
N GLY A 56 -17.07 18.44 -12.26
CA GLY A 56 -18.42 19.02 -12.40
C GLY A 56 -19.50 18.39 -11.51
N GLY A 57 -19.15 17.39 -10.68
CA GLY A 57 -20.06 16.76 -9.72
C GLY A 57 -20.88 15.60 -10.29
N THR A 58 -21.73 15.00 -9.46
CA THR A 58 -22.53 13.79 -9.76
C THR A 58 -23.91 14.07 -10.35
N GLU A 59 -24.27 15.34 -10.57
CA GLU A 59 -25.55 15.79 -11.16
C GLU A 59 -25.79 15.28 -12.60
N ILE A 60 -24.83 14.53 -13.15
CA ILE A 60 -24.89 13.87 -14.45
C ILE A 60 -25.76 12.60 -14.43
N ILE A 61 -26.07 12.07 -13.23
CA ILE A 61 -26.98 10.94 -13.08
C ILE A 61 -28.42 11.41 -13.34
N SER A 62 -29.01 10.99 -14.45
CA SER A 62 -30.37 11.38 -14.83
C SER A 62 -31.44 10.70 -13.98
N LYS A 63 -32.61 11.34 -13.87
CA LYS A 63 -33.79 10.75 -13.20
C LYS A 63 -34.16 9.39 -13.80
N ASP A 64 -34.15 9.30 -15.13
CA ASP A 64 -34.44 8.05 -15.85
C ASP A 64 -33.50 6.90 -15.46
N TYR A 65 -32.22 7.21 -15.18
CA TYR A 65 -31.27 6.19 -14.73
C TYR A 65 -31.58 5.72 -13.31
N VAL A 66 -31.91 6.64 -12.39
CA VAL A 66 -32.28 6.29 -11.01
C VAL A 66 -33.52 5.40 -11.00
N GLU A 67 -34.53 5.73 -11.83
CA GLU A 67 -35.73 4.91 -12.00
C GLU A 67 -35.41 3.53 -12.58
N GLU A 68 -34.48 3.42 -13.55
CA GLU A 68 -34.09 2.14 -14.18
C GLU A 68 -33.35 1.18 -13.23
N ILE A 69 -32.71 1.68 -12.17
CA ILE A 69 -31.90 0.85 -11.26
C ILE A 69 -32.52 0.67 -9.88
N GLU A 70 -33.71 1.22 -9.62
CA GLU A 70 -34.31 1.34 -8.28
C GLU A 70 -34.34 0.02 -7.49
N ASP A 71 -34.56 -1.11 -8.16
CA ASP A 71 -34.69 -2.43 -7.55
C ASP A 71 -33.34 -3.14 -7.28
N ARG A 72 -32.27 -2.74 -7.97
CA ARG A 72 -31.04 -3.54 -8.10
C ARG A 72 -29.73 -2.77 -8.01
N GLY A 73 -29.76 -1.45 -8.08
CA GLY A 73 -28.60 -0.58 -7.92
C GLY A 73 -28.54 0.08 -6.55
N LEU A 74 -27.37 0.13 -5.95
CA LEU A 74 -27.08 0.95 -4.78
C LEU A 74 -25.89 1.86 -5.08
N ILE A 75 -26.09 3.18 -4.92
CA ILE A 75 -25.05 4.19 -5.13
C ILE A 75 -24.79 4.90 -3.82
N LEU A 76 -23.52 5.06 -3.48
CA LEU A 76 -23.04 5.68 -2.25
C LEU A 76 -21.70 6.38 -2.52
N ASP A 77 -21.33 7.31 -1.65
CA ASP A 77 -20.06 8.04 -1.75
C ASP A 77 -18.86 7.20 -1.27
N TRP A 78 -19.09 6.26 -0.35
CA TRP A 78 -18.07 5.33 0.16
C TRP A 78 -18.65 4.14 0.93
N CYS A 79 -17.93 3.00 0.93
CA CYS A 79 -18.25 1.82 1.71
C CYS A 79 -17.00 1.20 2.37
N PRO A 80 -17.17 0.36 3.43
CA PRO A 80 -16.10 -0.49 3.95
C PRO A 80 -15.76 -1.59 2.94
N GLN A 81 -14.93 -1.26 1.94
CA GLN A 81 -14.65 -2.08 0.77
C GLN A 81 -14.24 -3.52 1.11
N GLU A 82 -13.35 -3.69 2.08
CA GLU A 82 -12.92 -5.02 2.55
C GLU A 82 -14.12 -5.89 2.96
N ARG A 83 -15.04 -5.34 3.78
CA ARG A 83 -16.25 -6.05 4.21
C ARG A 83 -17.24 -6.29 3.08
N VAL A 84 -17.28 -5.41 2.09
CA VAL A 84 -18.11 -5.58 0.89
C VAL A 84 -17.56 -6.74 0.05
N LEU A 85 -16.25 -6.78 -0.20
CA LEU A 85 -15.60 -7.85 -0.96
C LEU A 85 -15.68 -9.21 -0.23
N GLN A 86 -15.67 -9.21 1.10
CA GLN A 86 -15.91 -10.39 1.95
C GLN A 86 -17.35 -10.92 1.86
N HIS A 87 -18.31 -10.09 1.43
CA HIS A 87 -19.71 -10.42 1.52
C HIS A 87 -20.10 -11.48 0.48
N PRO A 88 -20.81 -12.57 0.86
CA PRO A 88 -21.13 -13.68 -0.05
C PRO A 88 -21.92 -13.27 -1.30
N ALA A 89 -22.71 -12.19 -1.22
CA ALA A 89 -23.47 -11.65 -2.34
C ALA A 89 -22.60 -11.07 -3.48
N VAL A 90 -21.35 -10.69 -3.23
CA VAL A 90 -20.49 -10.09 -4.25
C VAL A 90 -19.92 -11.19 -5.17
N GLY A 91 -20.26 -11.12 -6.45
CA GLY A 91 -19.84 -12.08 -7.48
C GLY A 91 -18.73 -11.56 -8.39
N GLY A 92 -18.44 -10.27 -8.35
CA GLY A 92 -17.44 -9.63 -9.21
C GLY A 92 -17.13 -8.20 -8.79
N PHE A 93 -15.93 -7.74 -9.13
CA PHE A 93 -15.44 -6.41 -8.78
C PHE A 93 -14.95 -5.63 -10.01
N LEU A 94 -15.59 -4.50 -10.31
CA LEU A 94 -15.15 -3.59 -11.34
C LEU A 94 -14.25 -2.51 -10.71
N THR A 95 -12.98 -2.50 -11.10
CA THR A 95 -11.90 -1.80 -10.37
C THR A 95 -10.92 -1.08 -11.27
N HIS A 96 -10.35 0.00 -10.72
CA HIS A 96 -9.19 0.71 -11.29
C HIS A 96 -7.86 -0.06 -11.20
N CYS A 97 -7.84 -1.25 -10.59
CA CYS A 97 -6.65 -2.09 -10.44
C CYS A 97 -5.56 -1.48 -9.54
N GLY A 98 -5.91 -0.61 -8.58
CA GLY A 98 -4.97 -0.21 -7.53
C GLY A 98 -4.52 -1.42 -6.71
N TRP A 99 -3.27 -1.42 -6.25
CA TRP A 99 -2.67 -2.60 -5.62
C TRP A 99 -3.44 -3.10 -4.40
N ASN A 100 -3.86 -2.21 -3.49
CA ASN A 100 -4.62 -2.59 -2.30
C ASN A 100 -5.95 -3.25 -2.65
N SER A 101 -6.73 -2.62 -3.54
CA SER A 101 -8.02 -3.18 -3.99
C SER A 101 -7.85 -4.51 -4.73
N THR A 102 -6.74 -4.67 -5.44
CA THR A 102 -6.38 -5.94 -6.09
C THR A 102 -6.11 -7.03 -5.07
N LEU A 103 -5.34 -6.73 -4.02
CA LEU A 103 -5.05 -7.67 -2.94
C LEU A 103 -6.32 -8.07 -2.18
N GLU A 104 -7.16 -7.11 -1.80
CA GLU A 104 -8.44 -7.38 -1.13
C GLU A 104 -9.32 -8.32 -1.96
N SER A 105 -9.48 -8.04 -3.26
CA SER A 105 -10.26 -8.90 -4.17
C SER A 105 -9.67 -10.31 -4.29
N ILE A 106 -8.34 -10.43 -4.35
CA ILE A 106 -7.65 -11.72 -4.39
C ILE A 106 -7.86 -12.50 -3.08
N CYS A 107 -7.70 -11.83 -1.94
CA CYS A 107 -7.90 -12.43 -0.61
C CYS A 107 -9.34 -12.92 -0.41
N GLU A 108 -10.32 -12.26 -1.03
CA GLU A 108 -11.72 -12.69 -0.95
C GLU A 108 -12.17 -13.62 -2.09
N GLY A 109 -11.32 -13.85 -3.08
CA GLY A 109 -11.61 -14.74 -4.20
C GLY A 109 -12.65 -14.16 -5.16
N VAL A 110 -12.68 -12.83 -5.28
CA VAL A 110 -13.60 -12.12 -6.18
C VAL A 110 -12.87 -11.81 -7.51
N PRO A 111 -13.41 -12.23 -8.66
CA PRO A 111 -12.83 -11.91 -9.96
C PRO A 111 -13.11 -10.47 -10.39
N MET A 112 -12.25 -9.92 -11.24
CA MET A 112 -12.22 -8.49 -11.54
C MET A 112 -12.53 -8.15 -13.00
N ILE A 113 -13.24 -7.05 -13.21
CA ILE A 113 -13.25 -6.29 -14.46
C ILE A 113 -12.35 -5.06 -14.25
N CYS A 114 -11.35 -4.94 -15.10
CA CYS A 114 -10.22 -4.03 -14.93
C CYS A 114 -10.39 -2.79 -15.80
N TRP A 115 -10.28 -1.61 -15.20
CA TRP A 115 -10.20 -0.33 -15.92
C TRP A 115 -9.05 0.53 -15.36
N PRO A 116 -7.80 0.18 -15.68
CA PRO A 116 -6.63 0.88 -15.16
C PRO A 116 -6.50 2.30 -15.74
N PHE A 117 -5.87 3.21 -14.99
CA PHE A 117 -5.74 4.60 -15.42
C PHE A 117 -4.31 5.14 -15.28
N PHE A 118 -3.67 5.01 -14.12
CA PHE A 118 -2.34 5.59 -13.87
C PHE A 118 -1.46 4.75 -12.93
N ALA A 119 -0.20 5.16 -12.78
CA ALA A 119 0.82 4.49 -11.98
C ALA A 119 1.02 3.03 -12.42
N GLU A 120 0.97 2.09 -11.48
CA GLU A 120 1.18 0.66 -11.72
C GLU A 120 -0.10 -0.09 -12.12
N GLN A 121 -1.25 0.59 -12.19
CA GLN A 121 -2.56 -0.03 -12.44
C GLN A 121 -2.60 -0.80 -13.77
N GLN A 122 -1.99 -0.28 -14.84
CA GLN A 122 -1.89 -0.97 -16.13
C GLN A 122 -1.09 -2.27 -16.02
N THR A 123 -0.02 -2.26 -15.22
CA THR A 123 0.76 -3.46 -14.92
C THR A 123 -0.08 -4.45 -14.12
N ASN A 124 -0.79 -4.01 -13.08
CA ASN A 124 -1.69 -4.85 -12.29
C ASN A 124 -2.77 -5.49 -13.19
N CYS A 125 -3.41 -4.69 -14.05
CA CYS A 125 -4.38 -5.14 -15.05
C CYS A 125 -3.77 -6.23 -15.95
N PHE A 126 -2.56 -6.00 -16.49
CA PHE A 126 -1.87 -6.99 -17.32
C PHE A 126 -1.68 -8.33 -16.58
N TYR A 127 -1.25 -8.30 -15.31
CA TYR A 127 -1.09 -9.52 -14.50
C TYR A 127 -2.43 -10.19 -14.23
N LEU A 128 -3.45 -9.44 -13.82
CA LEU A 128 -4.80 -9.94 -13.58
C LEU A 128 -5.37 -10.67 -14.79
N CYS A 129 -5.25 -10.07 -15.97
CA CYS A 129 -5.81 -10.57 -17.22
C CYS A 129 -4.98 -11.69 -17.86
N ASN A 130 -3.64 -11.59 -17.84
CA ASN A 130 -2.78 -12.45 -18.66
C ASN A 130 -1.94 -13.47 -17.86
N LYS A 131 -1.80 -13.30 -16.54
CA LYS A 131 -0.96 -14.16 -15.69
C LYS A 131 -1.75 -14.90 -14.62
N TRP A 132 -2.66 -14.20 -13.95
CA TRP A 132 -3.38 -14.75 -12.81
C TRP A 132 -4.74 -15.32 -13.19
N GLY A 133 -5.29 -14.89 -14.33
CA GLY A 133 -6.55 -15.43 -14.88
C GLY A 133 -7.76 -15.01 -14.07
N VAL A 134 -7.71 -13.84 -13.42
CA VAL A 134 -8.78 -13.31 -12.55
C VAL A 134 -9.25 -11.92 -12.99
N GLY A 135 -8.75 -11.41 -14.13
CA GLY A 135 -9.13 -10.11 -14.68
C GLY A 135 -9.68 -10.16 -16.12
N MET A 136 -10.59 -9.23 -16.44
CA MET A 136 -10.93 -8.86 -17.82
C MET A 136 -10.84 -7.35 -18.00
N GLU A 137 -10.06 -6.90 -18.98
CA GLU A 137 -9.85 -5.48 -19.23
C GLU A 137 -10.99 -4.84 -20.03
N ILE A 138 -11.42 -3.67 -19.57
CA ILE A 138 -12.25 -2.72 -20.32
C ILE A 138 -11.32 -1.90 -21.21
N ASP A 139 -11.71 -1.71 -22.48
CA ASP A 139 -10.97 -0.85 -23.39
C ASP A 139 -11.02 0.63 -22.96
N THR A 140 -10.10 1.45 -23.47
CA THR A 140 -9.95 2.86 -23.05
C THR A 140 -11.21 3.71 -23.22
N ASP A 141 -12.07 3.35 -24.17
CA ASP A 141 -13.27 4.12 -24.51
C ASP A 141 -14.45 3.80 -23.58
N ALA A 142 -14.37 2.71 -22.81
CA ALA A 142 -15.32 2.29 -21.78
C ALA A 142 -16.80 2.38 -22.21
N ARG A 143 -17.09 2.03 -23.48
CA ARG A 143 -18.45 2.11 -24.05
C ARG A 143 -19.43 1.22 -23.28
N ARG A 144 -20.67 1.67 -23.11
CA ARG A 144 -21.69 0.96 -22.32
C ARG A 144 -21.91 -0.48 -22.78
N GLU A 145 -21.87 -0.75 -24.09
CA GLU A 145 -22.07 -2.11 -24.62
C GLU A 145 -20.93 -3.04 -24.21
N LYS A 146 -19.72 -2.49 -24.08
CA LYS A 146 -18.54 -3.24 -23.63
C LYS A 146 -18.60 -3.50 -22.13
N VAL A 147 -18.97 -2.49 -21.34
CA VAL A 147 -19.18 -2.64 -19.89
C VAL A 147 -20.27 -3.68 -19.63
N GLU A 148 -21.42 -3.57 -20.29
CA GLU A 148 -22.50 -4.54 -20.22
C GLU A 148 -22.01 -5.96 -20.55
N GLY A 149 -21.36 -6.14 -21.69
CA GLY A 149 -20.88 -7.44 -22.14
C GLY A 149 -19.87 -8.07 -21.18
N LEU A 150 -18.96 -7.27 -20.61
CA LEU A 150 -18.01 -7.75 -19.61
C LEU A 150 -18.67 -8.12 -18.29
N VAL A 151 -19.66 -7.34 -17.83
CA VAL A 151 -20.44 -7.68 -16.63
C VAL A 151 -21.19 -9.00 -16.83
N ARG A 152 -21.87 -9.17 -17.96
CA ARG A 152 -22.56 -10.44 -18.29
C ARG A 152 -21.56 -11.60 -18.35
N GLU A 153 -20.44 -11.45 -19.07
CA GLU A 153 -19.41 -12.51 -19.17
C GLU A 153 -18.83 -12.87 -17.80
N LEU A 154 -18.59 -11.89 -16.92
CA LEU A 154 -18.09 -12.13 -15.58
C LEU A 154 -19.12 -12.91 -14.73
N MET A 155 -20.40 -12.53 -14.79
CA MET A 155 -21.42 -13.07 -13.90
C MET A 155 -21.96 -14.44 -14.36
N GLU A 156 -22.29 -14.62 -15.65
CA GLU A 156 -22.91 -15.84 -16.19
C GLU A 156 -22.06 -16.57 -17.25
N GLY A 157 -21.09 -15.88 -17.84
CA GLY A 157 -20.25 -16.42 -18.92
C GLY A 157 -19.28 -17.51 -18.48
N GLU A 158 -18.79 -18.27 -19.45
CA GLU A 158 -17.86 -19.39 -19.18
C GLU A 158 -16.52 -18.87 -18.67
N LYS A 159 -16.02 -17.76 -19.24
CA LYS A 159 -14.80 -17.13 -18.76
C LYS A 159 -14.96 -16.62 -17.32
N GLY A 160 -16.13 -16.09 -16.97
CA GLY A 160 -16.45 -15.68 -15.61
C GLY A 160 -16.41 -16.84 -14.60
N LYS A 161 -16.88 -18.03 -14.99
CA LYS A 161 -16.77 -19.24 -14.17
C LYS A 161 -15.32 -19.65 -13.97
N GLU A 162 -14.53 -19.71 -15.04
CA GLU A 162 -13.08 -20.02 -14.97
C GLU A 162 -12.34 -19.02 -14.06
N MET A 163 -12.66 -17.73 -14.17
CA MET A 163 -12.07 -16.68 -13.33
C MET A 163 -12.44 -16.82 -11.86
N ARG A 164 -13.67 -17.23 -11.53
CA ARG A 164 -14.08 -17.51 -10.14
C ARG A 164 -13.30 -18.69 -9.55
N GLU A 165 -13.11 -19.77 -10.32
CA GLU A 165 -12.29 -20.90 -9.88
C GLU A 165 -10.84 -20.46 -9.62
N LYS A 166 -10.28 -19.66 -10.52
CA LYS A 166 -8.93 -19.07 -10.37
C LYS A 166 -8.85 -18.12 -9.19
N ALA A 167 -9.84 -17.27 -8.97
CA ALA A 167 -9.86 -16.34 -7.84
C ALA A 167 -9.89 -17.11 -6.52
N MET A 168 -10.65 -18.21 -6.43
CA MET A 168 -10.64 -19.09 -5.26
C MET A 168 -9.31 -19.83 -5.07
N GLU A 169 -8.59 -20.19 -6.14
CA GLU A 169 -7.23 -20.72 -6.07
C GLU A 169 -6.27 -19.68 -5.48
N TRP A 170 -6.33 -18.43 -5.97
CA TRP A 170 -5.51 -17.34 -5.47
C TRP A 170 -5.82 -16.96 -4.03
N ARG A 171 -7.10 -16.91 -3.64
CA ARG A 171 -7.53 -16.78 -2.25
C ARG A 171 -6.88 -17.81 -1.35
N LYS A 172 -6.98 -19.10 -1.71
CA LYS A 172 -6.36 -20.18 -0.93
C LYS A 172 -4.84 -20.00 -0.79
N ARG A 173 -4.18 -19.51 -1.84
CA ARG A 173 -2.73 -19.21 -1.80
C ARG A 173 -2.42 -17.99 -0.94
N ALA A 174 -3.24 -16.95 -1.00
CA ALA A 174 -3.13 -15.76 -0.16
C ALA A 174 -3.33 -16.14 1.31
N ASP A 175 -4.41 -16.83 1.65
CA ASP A 175 -4.65 -17.39 2.99
C ASP A 175 -3.48 -18.26 3.46
N SER A 176 -2.94 -19.09 2.58
CA SER A 176 -1.78 -19.93 2.90
C SER A 176 -0.49 -19.13 3.09
N ALA A 177 -0.38 -17.92 2.57
CA ALA A 177 0.80 -17.06 2.68
C ALA A 177 0.69 -16.07 3.85
N THR A 178 -0.52 -15.64 4.20
CA THR A 178 -0.79 -14.61 5.24
C THR A 178 -1.21 -15.19 6.56
N LYS A 179 -1.60 -16.47 6.61
CA LYS A 179 -1.61 -17.16 7.88
C LYS A 179 -0.24 -16.99 8.53
N PRO A 180 -0.18 -16.93 9.86
CA PRO A 180 1.08 -16.60 10.49
C PRO A 180 2.01 -17.77 10.36
N GLY A 181 2.99 -17.67 9.42
CA GLY A 181 4.06 -18.57 8.88
C GLY A 181 3.70 -19.42 7.68
N GLY A 182 2.78 -18.90 6.88
CA GLY A 182 1.68 -19.72 6.44
C GLY A 182 0.87 -20.15 7.66
N PRO A 183 0.07 -21.21 7.70
CA PRO A 183 -0.65 -21.62 8.93
C PRO A 183 0.15 -21.71 10.26
N ASP A 184 1.49 -21.60 10.29
CA ASP A 184 2.33 -22.09 11.39
C ASP A 184 3.43 -21.18 12.07
N SER A 185 3.84 -19.99 11.59
CA SER A 185 4.75 -19.02 12.29
C SER A 185 4.15 -18.27 13.47
N LEU A 186 2.85 -18.33 13.73
CA LEU A 186 2.32 -18.00 15.06
C LEU A 186 1.74 -19.25 15.75
N LYS A 187 1.66 -20.42 15.09
CA LYS A 187 1.39 -21.65 15.85
C LYS A 187 2.59 -21.97 16.70
N GLY A 188 2.34 -22.25 17.98
CA GLY A 188 3.37 -22.46 18.97
C GLY A 188 3.91 -21.15 19.56
N PHE A 189 3.47 -19.99 19.07
CA PHE A 189 3.62 -18.70 19.74
C PHE A 189 2.32 -18.35 20.46
N ASP A 190 1.95 -19.16 21.45
CA ASP A 190 0.80 -18.90 22.33
C ASP A 190 0.94 -17.56 23.09
N ASP A 191 2.11 -16.93 23.00
CA ASP A 191 2.52 -15.65 23.56
C ASP A 191 2.39 -14.45 22.60
N PHE A 192 1.93 -14.65 21.35
CA PHE A 192 1.72 -13.56 20.40
C PHE A 192 0.26 -13.13 20.31
N GLN A 193 -0.04 -11.85 20.55
CA GLN A 193 -1.40 -11.31 20.61
C GLN A 193 -1.57 -10.03 19.80
N PHE A 194 -2.75 -9.87 19.19
CA PHE A 194 -3.14 -8.63 18.52
C PHE A 194 -4.01 -7.78 19.44
N GLU A 195 -3.66 -6.51 19.54
CA GLU A 195 -4.44 -5.49 20.24
C GLU A 195 -4.55 -4.27 19.33
N THR A 196 -5.65 -3.53 19.46
CA THR A 196 -5.90 -2.34 18.65
C THR A 196 -5.90 -1.10 19.53
N ILE A 197 -5.48 0.01 18.94
CA ILE A 197 -5.53 1.34 19.54
C ILE A 197 -6.33 2.28 18.64
N SER A 198 -6.95 3.29 19.24
CA SER A 198 -7.64 4.34 18.50
C SER A 198 -6.64 5.32 17.90
N ASP A 199 -6.79 5.67 16.64
CA ASP A 199 -6.04 6.73 15.94
C ASP A 199 -6.55 8.15 16.25
N GLY A 200 -7.69 8.25 16.93
CA GLY A 200 -8.31 9.51 17.32
C GLY A 200 -9.23 10.11 16.27
N LEU A 201 -9.35 9.47 15.11
CA LEU A 201 -10.27 9.90 14.07
C LEU A 201 -11.71 9.49 14.42
N PRO A 202 -12.72 10.20 13.87
CA PRO A 202 -14.11 9.80 14.02
C PRO A 202 -14.34 8.36 13.56
N GLN A 203 -15.20 7.61 14.24
CA GLN A 203 -15.52 6.21 13.85
C GLN A 203 -16.14 6.07 12.46
N ASN A 204 -16.70 7.15 11.91
CA ASN A 204 -17.21 7.20 10.55
C ASN A 204 -16.16 7.71 9.54
N ASN A 205 -14.92 7.96 9.98
CA ASN A 205 -13.82 8.25 9.07
C ASN A 205 -13.53 7.00 8.25
N GLN A 206 -13.37 7.24 6.96
CA GLN A 206 -13.32 6.26 5.89
C GLN A 206 -11.89 5.84 5.53
N GLY A 207 -10.90 6.55 6.09
CA GLY A 207 -9.49 6.40 5.80
C GLY A 207 -9.10 6.83 4.40
N GLY A 208 -7.86 7.27 4.24
CA GLY A 208 -7.35 7.71 2.95
C GLY A 208 -6.11 8.57 3.06
N ILE A 209 -5.46 8.82 1.92
CA ILE A 209 -4.25 9.65 1.87
C ILE A 209 -4.52 11.10 2.32
N GLY A 210 -5.76 11.56 2.14
CA GLY A 210 -6.22 12.87 2.60
C GLY A 210 -6.36 12.99 4.12
N ASP A 211 -6.40 11.88 4.85
CA ASP A 211 -6.45 11.86 6.31
C ASP A 211 -5.07 11.94 6.97
N ILE A 212 -3.99 11.79 6.20
CA ILE A 212 -2.61 11.85 6.74
C ILE A 212 -2.37 13.11 7.55
N PRO A 213 -2.75 14.32 7.12
CA PRO A 213 -2.61 15.52 7.95
C PRO A 213 -3.40 15.43 9.27
N ALA A 214 -4.60 14.87 9.25
CA ALA A 214 -5.42 14.69 10.44
C ALA A 214 -4.80 13.66 11.40
N LEU A 215 -4.32 12.53 10.88
CA LEU A 215 -3.58 11.51 11.63
C LEU A 215 -2.32 12.07 12.27
N CYS A 216 -1.53 12.87 11.54
CA CYS A 216 -0.35 13.53 12.08
C CYS A 216 -0.66 14.45 13.27
N LEU A 217 -1.89 14.96 13.36
CA LEU A 217 -2.36 15.79 14.48
C LEU A 217 -2.98 14.96 15.61
N SER A 218 -3.79 13.95 15.30
CA SER A 218 -4.51 13.14 16.28
C SER A 218 -3.61 12.11 16.96
N MET A 219 -2.75 11.41 16.20
CA MET A 219 -1.93 10.31 16.71
C MET A 219 -1.04 10.71 17.90
N PRO A 220 -0.34 11.85 17.90
CA PRO A 220 0.47 12.27 19.05
C PRO A 220 -0.33 12.59 20.33
N ILE A 221 -1.65 12.72 20.23
CA ILE A 221 -2.55 13.09 21.33
C ILE A 221 -3.44 11.90 21.71
N ASP A 222 -4.32 11.50 20.81
CA ASP A 222 -5.32 10.46 21.00
C ASP A 222 -4.71 9.06 20.85
N GLY A 223 -3.85 8.86 19.85
CA GLY A 223 -3.07 7.63 19.69
C GLY A 223 -2.17 7.37 20.90
N LEU A 224 -1.53 8.42 21.44
CA LEU A 224 -0.76 8.36 22.67
C LEU A 224 -1.61 7.90 23.86
N LYS A 225 -2.82 8.48 24.00
CA LYS A 225 -3.74 8.15 25.09
C LYS A 225 -4.22 6.70 25.00
N SER A 226 -4.70 6.29 23.83
CA SER A 226 -5.23 4.94 23.62
C SER A 226 -4.15 3.87 23.79
N PHE A 227 -2.92 4.15 23.38
CA PHE A 227 -1.80 3.24 23.59
C PHE A 227 -1.35 3.18 25.06
N ARG A 228 -1.34 4.30 25.79
CA ARG A 228 -1.13 4.28 27.24
C ARG A 228 -2.15 3.38 27.94
N GLU A 229 -3.44 3.53 27.60
CA GLU A 229 -4.52 2.70 28.16
C GLU A 229 -4.30 1.21 27.85
N LEU A 230 -3.83 0.90 26.64
CA LEU A 230 -3.46 -0.47 26.27
C LEU A 230 -2.33 -1.02 27.15
N ILE A 231 -1.24 -0.28 27.37
CA ILE A 231 -0.14 -0.73 28.23
C ILE A 231 -0.62 -0.96 29.67
N ILE A 232 -1.48 -0.09 30.20
CA ILE A 232 -2.10 -0.28 31.53
C ILE A 232 -2.93 -1.56 31.57
N LYS A 233 -3.79 -1.78 30.55
CA LYS A 233 -4.62 -2.98 30.43
C LYS A 233 -3.76 -4.25 30.38
N LEU A 234 -2.69 -4.26 29.57
CA LEU A 234 -1.79 -5.40 29.43
C LEU A 234 -1.07 -5.70 30.75
N ASN A 235 -0.52 -4.67 31.41
CA ASN A 235 0.17 -4.83 32.69
C ASN A 235 -0.74 -5.25 33.86
N ALA A 236 -2.03 -4.93 33.78
CA ALA A 236 -3.02 -5.35 34.78
C ALA A 236 -3.59 -6.76 34.54
N SER A 237 -3.30 -7.37 33.38
CA SER A 237 -3.82 -8.69 33.04
C SER A 237 -3.13 -9.77 33.87
N PRO A 238 -3.87 -10.59 34.66
CA PRO A 238 -3.27 -11.60 35.52
C PRO A 238 -2.65 -12.77 34.75
N ASN A 239 -2.99 -12.91 33.47
CA ASN A 239 -2.53 -14.00 32.61
C ASN A 239 -1.34 -13.61 31.72
N LEU A 240 -0.89 -12.35 31.78
CA LEU A 240 0.19 -11.84 30.94
C LEU A 240 1.33 -11.30 31.82
N PRO A 241 2.59 -11.50 31.42
CA PRO A 241 3.69 -10.77 32.03
C PRO A 241 3.56 -9.27 31.72
N PRO A 242 4.05 -8.37 32.60
CA PRO A 242 4.14 -6.96 32.29
C PRO A 242 4.96 -6.70 31.01
N VAL A 243 4.58 -5.66 30.28
CA VAL A 243 5.31 -5.21 29.09
C VAL A 243 6.71 -4.75 29.51
N THR A 244 7.73 -5.30 28.87
CA THR A 244 9.15 -4.98 29.17
C THR A 244 9.84 -4.20 28.05
N CYS A 245 9.30 -4.27 26.83
CA CYS A 245 9.85 -3.60 25.65
C CYS A 245 8.71 -3.22 24.69
N ILE A 246 8.86 -2.06 24.04
CA ILE A 246 8.02 -1.61 22.94
C ILE A 246 8.90 -1.47 21.71
N VAL A 247 8.50 -2.14 20.62
CA VAL A 247 9.04 -1.89 19.28
C VAL A 247 7.97 -1.13 18.51
N SER A 248 8.23 0.13 18.20
CA SER A 248 7.28 1.02 17.55
C SER A 248 7.77 1.40 16.16
N ASP A 249 6.83 1.62 15.23
CA ASP A 249 7.19 2.26 13.97
C ASP A 249 7.77 3.67 14.24
N GLY A 250 8.72 4.08 13.42
CA GLY A 250 9.35 5.39 13.50
C GLY A 250 8.39 6.58 13.38
N VAL A 251 7.26 6.41 12.67
CA VAL A 251 6.20 7.43 12.58
C VAL A 251 5.35 7.52 13.85
N MET A 252 5.41 6.51 14.72
CA MET A 252 4.73 6.45 16.02
C MET A 252 5.66 6.88 17.17
N SER A 253 6.57 7.83 16.92
CA SER A 253 7.57 8.30 17.89
C SER A 253 6.99 8.84 19.21
N TYR A 254 5.72 9.25 19.22
CA TYR A 254 5.01 9.67 20.43
C TYR A 254 4.92 8.56 21.49
N MET A 255 5.05 7.28 21.11
CA MET A 255 5.10 6.15 22.04
C MET A 255 6.30 6.20 22.98
N LEU A 256 7.36 6.93 22.63
CA LEU A 256 8.51 7.12 23.52
C LEU A 256 8.14 7.80 24.85
N LYS A 257 7.06 8.58 24.90
CA LYS A 257 6.55 9.15 26.15
C LYS A 257 6.00 8.06 27.08
N VAL A 258 5.35 7.04 26.52
CA VAL A 258 4.85 5.89 27.28
C VAL A 258 6.01 5.02 27.74
N VAL A 259 7.04 4.85 26.89
CA VAL A 259 8.28 4.15 27.26
C VAL A 259 8.90 4.78 28.51
N GLU A 260 9.04 6.11 28.54
CA GLU A 260 9.57 6.86 29.68
C GLU A 260 8.67 6.76 30.92
N GLU A 261 7.35 6.93 30.75
CA GLU A 261 6.37 6.90 31.85
C GLU A 261 6.36 5.56 32.60
N PHE A 262 6.49 4.45 31.88
CA PHE A 262 6.46 3.11 32.45
C PHE A 262 7.87 2.57 32.77
N GLY A 263 8.94 3.31 32.45
CA GLY A 263 10.32 2.87 32.66
C GLY A 263 10.67 1.59 31.89
N ILE A 264 10.10 1.42 30.70
CA ILE A 264 10.29 0.25 29.83
C ILE A 264 11.26 0.56 28.69
N THR A 265 11.75 -0.46 27.99
CA THR A 265 12.66 -0.21 26.85
C THR A 265 11.86 0.12 25.60
N GLY A 266 12.28 1.15 24.85
CA GLY A 266 11.64 1.57 23.60
C GLY A 266 12.59 1.47 22.42
N ILE A 267 12.13 0.88 21.31
CA ILE A 267 12.87 0.77 20.06
C ILE A 267 12.01 1.37 18.96
N LEU A 268 12.57 2.33 18.22
CA LEU A 268 11.96 2.80 16.99
C LEU A 268 12.51 2.00 15.82
N PHE A 269 11.61 1.48 15.00
CA PHE A 269 11.92 0.66 13.85
C PHE A 269 11.23 1.25 12.62
N PHE A 270 12.00 1.53 11.56
CA PHE A 270 11.43 1.94 10.28
C PHE A 270 11.38 0.73 9.35
N THR A 271 10.18 0.36 8.91
CA THR A 271 10.00 -0.80 8.02
C THR A 271 10.42 -0.45 6.59
N ARG A 272 11.08 -1.40 5.90
CA ARG A 272 11.25 -1.36 4.43
C ARG A 272 10.03 -1.95 3.73
N SER A 273 9.71 -1.43 2.56
CA SER A 273 8.64 -1.92 1.69
C SER A 273 9.06 -3.18 0.95
N ALA A 274 8.53 -4.33 1.37
CA ALA A 274 8.78 -5.61 0.70
C ALA A 274 8.30 -5.62 -0.76
N CYS A 275 7.28 -4.82 -1.09
CA CYS A 275 6.76 -4.72 -2.46
C CYS A 275 7.70 -3.91 -3.35
N GLU A 276 8.15 -2.75 -2.89
CA GLU A 276 9.07 -1.87 -3.62
C GLU A 276 10.42 -2.56 -3.82
N GLU A 277 10.97 -3.18 -2.78
CA GLU A 277 12.21 -3.96 -2.87
C GLU A 277 12.10 -5.06 -3.94
N ARG A 278 10.98 -5.80 -3.98
CA ARG A 278 10.77 -6.84 -4.99
C ARG A 278 10.66 -6.30 -6.42
N VAL A 279 10.05 -5.14 -6.60
CA VAL A 279 9.96 -4.47 -7.91
C VAL A 279 11.34 -3.98 -8.35
N LEU A 280 12.06 -3.28 -7.48
CA LEU A 280 13.38 -2.74 -7.75
C LEU A 280 14.42 -3.85 -8.01
N HIS A 281 14.26 -5.02 -7.38
CA HIS A 281 15.09 -6.19 -7.65
C HIS A 281 14.91 -6.77 -9.06
N HIS A 282 13.80 -6.46 -9.74
CA HIS A 282 13.50 -7.06 -11.03
C HIS A 282 14.48 -6.55 -12.11
N PRO A 283 15.14 -7.43 -12.88
CA PRO A 283 16.23 -7.05 -13.80
C PRO A 283 15.81 -6.11 -14.95
N ALA A 284 14.50 -5.98 -15.19
CA ALA A 284 13.96 -5.04 -16.17
C ALA A 284 13.81 -3.60 -15.64
N VAL A 285 13.93 -3.38 -14.32
CA VAL A 285 13.82 -2.05 -13.73
C VAL A 285 15.17 -1.36 -13.85
N GLY A 286 15.25 -0.42 -14.80
CA GLY A 286 16.47 0.34 -15.09
C GLY A 286 16.61 1.66 -14.32
N GLY A 287 15.58 2.05 -13.56
CA GLY A 287 15.55 3.30 -12.83
C GLY A 287 14.26 3.53 -12.05
N PHE A 288 14.31 4.42 -11.05
CA PHE A 288 13.23 4.69 -10.13
C PHE A 288 12.94 6.19 -10.00
N LEU A 289 11.71 6.62 -10.29
CA LEU A 289 11.25 7.98 -10.02
C LEU A 289 10.68 8.06 -8.61
N THR A 290 11.29 8.87 -7.74
CA THR A 290 10.94 8.93 -6.33
C THR A 290 10.96 10.36 -5.78
N HIS A 291 10.22 10.57 -4.70
CA HIS A 291 10.26 11.80 -3.90
C HIS A 291 11.45 11.86 -2.93
N CYS A 292 12.35 10.86 -2.96
CA CYS A 292 13.58 10.81 -2.15
C CYS A 292 13.34 10.64 -0.65
N GLY A 293 12.25 9.97 -0.25
CA GLY A 293 12.12 9.49 1.13
C GLY A 293 13.22 8.49 1.48
N TRP A 294 13.54 8.35 2.77
CA TRP A 294 14.63 7.44 3.20
C TRP A 294 14.39 5.98 2.80
N ASN A 295 13.15 5.50 2.90
CA ASN A 295 12.80 4.13 2.50
C ASN A 295 13.11 3.91 1.00
N SER A 296 12.52 4.72 0.13
CA SER A 296 12.78 4.65 -1.31
C SER A 296 14.24 4.79 -1.68
N THR A 297 14.96 5.70 -0.99
CA THR A 297 16.38 5.91 -1.20
C THR A 297 17.18 4.65 -0.87
N LEU A 298 16.96 4.07 0.30
CA LEU A 298 17.68 2.87 0.76
C LEU A 298 17.31 1.65 -0.07
N GLU A 299 16.03 1.45 -0.38
CA GLU A 299 15.54 0.32 -1.19
C GLU A 299 16.14 0.36 -2.60
N SER A 300 16.14 1.54 -3.24
CA SER A 300 16.78 1.73 -4.56
C SER A 300 18.28 1.46 -4.53
N ILE A 301 18.99 1.96 -3.52
CA ILE A 301 20.43 1.73 -3.38
C ILE A 301 20.73 0.25 -3.11
N CYS A 302 19.99 -0.39 -2.20
CA CYS A 302 20.13 -1.80 -1.87
C CYS A 302 19.85 -2.69 -3.09
N GLU A 303 18.94 -2.29 -3.97
CA GLU A 303 18.65 -3.04 -5.19
C GLU A 303 19.53 -2.68 -6.38
N GLY A 304 20.29 -1.59 -6.30
CA GLY A 304 21.20 -1.17 -7.37
C GLY A 304 20.48 -0.43 -8.49
N VAL A 305 19.43 0.31 -8.16
CA VAL A 305 18.60 1.05 -9.11
C VAL A 305 18.88 2.56 -8.97
N PRO A 306 19.25 3.26 -10.05
CA PRO A 306 19.46 4.71 -10.03
C PRO A 306 18.13 5.46 -10.03
N MET A 307 18.14 6.71 -9.54
CA MET A 307 16.93 7.47 -9.27
C MET A 307 16.77 8.74 -10.11
N ILE A 308 15.53 9.07 -10.46
CA ILE A 308 15.10 10.43 -10.77
C ILE A 308 14.41 10.97 -9.51
N CYS A 309 14.83 12.14 -9.07
CA CYS A 309 14.54 12.70 -7.75
C CYS A 309 13.58 13.87 -7.89
N TRP A 310 12.44 13.83 -7.19
CA TRP A 310 11.48 14.93 -7.17
C TRP A 310 10.96 15.19 -5.76
N PRO A 311 11.76 15.87 -4.92
CA PRO A 311 11.43 16.06 -3.50
C PRO A 311 10.29 17.05 -3.31
N PHE A 312 9.40 16.77 -2.36
CA PHE A 312 8.28 17.65 -2.00
C PHE A 312 8.48 18.36 -0.66
N PHE A 313 8.79 17.62 0.42
CA PHE A 313 8.80 18.17 1.78
C PHE A 313 9.76 17.43 2.73
N ALA A 314 10.01 18.03 3.90
CA ALA A 314 10.83 17.48 4.99
C ALA A 314 12.29 17.17 4.59
N GLU A 315 12.77 15.95 4.84
CA GLU A 315 14.16 15.53 4.59
C GLU A 315 14.44 15.19 3.13
N GLN A 316 13.40 15.13 2.30
CA GLN A 316 13.47 14.74 0.90
C GLN A 316 14.40 15.65 0.08
N GLN A 317 14.40 16.95 0.37
CA GLN A 317 15.31 17.91 -0.28
C GLN A 317 16.78 17.61 0.04
N THR A 318 17.07 17.23 1.28
CA THR A 318 18.43 16.85 1.69
C THR A 318 18.85 15.54 1.03
N ASN A 319 17.95 14.55 1.01
CA ASN A 319 18.21 13.27 0.36
C ASN A 319 18.44 13.44 -1.14
N CYS A 320 17.61 14.24 -1.82
CA CYS A 320 17.80 14.61 -3.23
C CYS A 320 19.18 15.21 -3.47
N PHE A 321 19.58 16.18 -2.63
CA PHE A 321 20.91 16.79 -2.72
C PHE A 321 22.03 15.75 -2.61
N ASP A 322 21.97 14.85 -1.63
CA ASP A 322 23.00 13.83 -1.44
C ASP A 322 23.01 12.81 -2.59
N LEU A 323 21.84 12.35 -3.03
CA LEU A 323 21.65 11.45 -4.17
C LEU A 323 22.30 12.01 -5.45
N CYS A 324 22.02 13.28 -5.75
CA CYS A 324 22.46 13.94 -6.98
C CYS A 324 23.90 14.42 -6.92
N ASN A 325 24.37 14.95 -5.78
CA ASN A 325 25.63 15.68 -5.70
C ASN A 325 26.74 14.95 -4.94
N LYS A 326 26.42 13.98 -4.07
CA LYS A 326 27.42 13.24 -3.30
C LYS A 326 27.54 11.78 -3.70
N TRP A 327 26.43 11.09 -3.86
CA TRP A 327 26.40 9.66 -4.10
C TRP A 327 26.43 9.31 -5.59
N GLY A 328 26.02 10.25 -6.45
CA GLY A 328 26.05 10.10 -7.90
C GLY A 328 25.04 9.08 -8.42
N VAL A 329 23.93 8.88 -7.70
CA VAL A 329 22.90 7.89 -8.03
C VAL A 329 21.55 8.53 -8.34
N GLY A 330 21.44 9.86 -8.30
CA GLY A 330 20.21 10.63 -8.55
C GLY A 330 20.32 11.68 -9.65
N MET A 331 19.21 11.96 -10.34
CA MET A 331 19.02 13.18 -11.16
C MET A 331 17.76 13.92 -10.71
N GLU A 332 17.89 15.19 -10.38
CA GLU A 332 16.79 16.01 -9.88
C GLU A 332 15.88 16.51 -11.01
N ILE A 333 14.57 16.49 -10.76
CA ILE A 333 13.56 17.22 -11.54
C ILE A 333 13.43 18.63 -10.95
N ASP A 334 13.40 19.63 -11.82
CA ASP A 334 13.16 21.02 -11.39
C ASP A 334 11.80 21.17 -10.69
N THR A 335 11.69 22.21 -9.86
CA THR A 335 10.44 22.53 -9.16
C THR A 335 9.28 22.84 -10.11
N ASP A 336 9.56 23.46 -11.27
CA ASP A 336 8.60 23.69 -12.35
C ASP A 336 8.63 22.52 -13.33
N VAL A 337 7.92 21.44 -13.01
CA VAL A 337 7.96 20.19 -13.77
C VAL A 337 7.37 20.34 -15.17
N ARG A 338 8.17 20.06 -16.20
CA ARG A 338 7.74 20.08 -17.61
C ARG A 338 7.81 18.69 -18.24
N ARG A 339 6.87 18.37 -19.14
CA ARG A 339 6.82 17.06 -19.82
C ARG A 339 8.13 16.76 -20.57
N GLU A 340 8.71 17.76 -21.23
CA GLU A 340 9.95 17.61 -22.01
C GLU A 340 11.14 17.30 -21.10
N GLN A 341 11.17 17.86 -19.89
CA GLN A 341 12.19 17.58 -18.90
C GLN A 341 12.07 16.15 -18.38
N VAL A 342 10.86 15.71 -18.01
CA VAL A 342 10.63 14.34 -17.52
C VAL A 342 11.02 13.33 -18.59
N GLU A 343 10.61 13.54 -19.85
CA GLU A 343 11.02 12.71 -20.97
C GLU A 343 12.55 12.67 -21.12
N GLY A 344 13.21 13.82 -21.08
CA GLY A 344 14.66 13.94 -21.19
C GLY A 344 15.39 13.17 -20.09
N LEU A 345 14.98 13.34 -18.83
CA LEU A 345 15.57 12.65 -17.68
C LEU A 345 15.38 11.13 -17.76
N VAL A 346 14.20 10.66 -18.15
CA VAL A 346 13.94 9.21 -18.32
C VAL A 346 14.81 8.65 -19.45
N ARG A 347 14.95 9.36 -20.58
CA ARG A 347 15.82 8.93 -21.68
C ARG A 347 17.28 8.90 -21.25
N GLU A 348 17.74 9.92 -20.53
CA GLU A 348 19.11 10.01 -20.02
C GLU A 348 19.41 8.91 -18.99
N LEU A 349 18.48 8.64 -18.08
CA LEU A 349 18.61 7.56 -17.09
C LEU A 349 18.71 6.20 -17.77
N MET A 350 17.84 5.92 -18.74
CA MET A 350 17.74 4.60 -19.36
C MET A 350 18.81 4.35 -20.42
N LYS A 351 19.22 5.38 -21.17
CA LYS A 351 20.07 5.22 -22.38
C LYS A 351 21.25 6.20 -22.46
N GLY A 352 21.24 7.26 -21.66
CA GLY A 352 22.29 8.27 -21.65
C GLY A 352 23.55 7.83 -20.91
N GLU A 353 24.63 8.60 -21.09
CA GLU A 353 25.91 8.32 -20.45
C GLU A 353 25.81 8.57 -18.94
N LYS A 354 25.09 9.61 -18.52
CA LYS A 354 24.89 9.89 -17.09
C LYS A 354 24.13 8.77 -16.40
N GLY A 355 23.10 8.22 -17.05
CA GLY A 355 22.38 7.05 -16.53
C GLY A 355 23.26 5.80 -16.40
N LYS A 356 24.25 5.63 -17.30
CA LYS A 356 25.24 4.55 -17.23
C LYS A 356 26.22 4.74 -16.07
N GLU A 357 26.74 5.95 -15.90
CA GLU A 357 27.58 6.31 -14.74
C GLU A 357 26.83 6.07 -13.42
N MET A 358 25.57 6.48 -13.33
CA MET A 358 24.74 6.26 -12.14
C MET A 358 24.52 4.78 -11.82
N ARG A 359 24.38 3.92 -12.83
CA ARG A 359 24.28 2.46 -12.64
C ARG A 359 25.56 1.86 -12.07
N GLU A 360 26.72 2.35 -12.50
CA GLU A 360 28.01 1.93 -11.94
C GLU A 360 28.13 2.39 -10.48
N MET A 361 27.76 3.65 -10.19
CA MET A 361 27.78 4.20 -8.83
C MET A 361 26.83 3.46 -7.88
N VAL A 362 25.59 3.23 -8.28
CA VAL A 362 24.61 2.55 -7.41
C VAL A 362 24.99 1.08 -7.19
N THR A 363 25.65 0.43 -8.16
CA THR A 363 26.19 -0.92 -7.99
C THR A 363 27.28 -0.97 -6.92
N GLU A 364 28.14 0.05 -6.85
CA GLU A 364 29.14 0.17 -5.79
C GLU A 364 28.50 0.43 -4.42
N TRP A 365 27.48 1.29 -4.36
CA TRP A 365 26.72 1.51 -3.12
C TRP A 365 25.96 0.25 -2.66
N LYS A 366 25.37 -0.52 -3.57
CA LYS A 366 24.75 -1.82 -3.29
C LYS A 366 25.72 -2.76 -2.59
N LYS A 367 26.94 -2.93 -3.14
CA LYS A 367 27.97 -3.78 -2.52
C LYS A 367 28.32 -3.35 -1.10
N ARG A 368 28.36 -2.05 -0.85
CA ARG A 368 28.61 -1.50 0.51
C ARG A 368 27.44 -1.79 1.45
N ALA A 369 26.21 -1.63 0.98
CA ALA A 369 25.01 -1.95 1.74
C ALA A 369 24.96 -3.45 2.09
N GLU A 370 25.24 -4.34 1.13
CA GLU A 370 25.34 -5.79 1.34
C GLU A 370 26.46 -6.14 2.33
N ALA A 371 27.64 -5.51 2.21
CA ALA A 371 28.75 -5.73 3.12
C ALA A 371 28.46 -5.27 4.55
N ALA A 372 27.68 -4.20 4.72
CA ALA A 372 27.28 -3.69 6.03
C ALA A 372 26.21 -4.56 6.71
N THR A 373 25.30 -5.14 5.92
CA THR A 373 24.12 -5.88 6.43
C THR A 373 24.33 -7.38 6.60
N LYS A 374 25.25 -8.00 5.85
CA LYS A 374 25.58 -9.43 6.02
C LYS A 374 26.11 -9.76 7.42
N PRO A 375 26.04 -11.03 7.87
CA PRO A 375 26.65 -11.45 9.14
C PRO A 375 28.10 -11.00 9.28
N GLY A 376 28.42 -10.35 10.40
CA GLY A 376 29.73 -9.74 10.65
C GLY A 376 29.98 -8.37 9.99
N GLY A 377 29.01 -7.85 9.24
CA GLY A 377 29.00 -6.46 8.75
C GLY A 377 28.69 -5.46 9.86
N SER A 378 28.96 -4.17 9.62
CA SER A 378 28.80 -3.11 10.63
C SER A 378 27.37 -2.98 11.14
N SER A 379 26.37 -2.97 10.25
CA SER A 379 24.96 -2.88 10.63
C SER A 379 24.50 -4.14 11.36
N TYR A 380 24.97 -5.31 10.92
CA TYR A 380 24.68 -6.58 11.59
C TYR A 380 25.23 -6.59 13.02
N ILE A 381 26.49 -6.19 13.21
CA ILE A 381 27.14 -6.13 14.52
C ILE A 381 26.42 -5.14 15.43
N ASN A 382 26.07 -3.96 14.94
CA ASN A 382 25.33 -2.97 15.73
C ASN A 382 23.98 -3.52 16.19
N PHE A 383 23.25 -4.22 15.31
CA PHE A 383 21.97 -4.82 15.66
C PHE A 383 22.13 -5.98 16.64
N ASP A 384 23.12 -6.86 16.45
CA ASP A 384 23.44 -7.95 17.39
C ASP A 384 23.82 -7.41 18.78
N MET A 385 24.60 -6.33 18.84
CA MET A 385 24.92 -5.65 20.10
C MET A 385 23.68 -5.07 20.77
N LEU A 386 22.78 -4.44 20.00
CA LEU A 386 21.50 -3.96 20.52
C LEU A 386 20.69 -5.12 21.11
N VAL A 387 20.55 -6.23 20.38
CA VAL A 387 19.82 -7.42 20.86
C VAL A 387 20.44 -7.98 22.15
N LYS A 388 21.77 -8.09 22.23
CA LYS A 388 22.47 -8.55 23.44
C LYS A 388 22.27 -7.63 24.63
N HIS A 389 22.33 -6.31 24.39
CA HIS A 389 22.05 -5.31 25.42
C HIS A 389 20.63 -5.45 25.96
N LEU A 390 19.63 -5.63 25.08
CA LEU A 390 18.24 -5.84 25.46
C LEU A 390 18.02 -7.13 26.25
N LYS A 391 18.80 -8.17 25.96
CA LYS A 391 18.79 -9.45 26.69
C LYS A 391 19.54 -9.42 28.02
N GLN A 392 20.18 -8.30 28.37
CA GLN A 392 21.07 -8.16 29.53
C GLN A 392 22.23 -9.18 29.53
N GLU A 393 22.64 -9.66 28.35
CA GLU A 393 23.79 -10.56 28.20
C GLU A 393 25.10 -9.76 28.30
N PRO A 394 26.18 -10.30 28.90
CA PRO A 394 27.44 -9.59 29.03
C PRO A 394 28.04 -9.29 27.64
N VAL A 395 28.12 -8.00 27.31
CA VAL A 395 28.80 -7.51 26.11
C VAL A 395 30.31 -7.48 26.38
N SER A 396 31.12 -8.17 25.58
CA SER A 396 32.57 -8.14 25.75
C SER A 396 33.14 -6.77 25.38
N ASN A 397 33.87 -6.15 26.31
CA ASN A 397 34.45 -4.80 26.16
C ASN A 397 35.53 -4.68 25.06
N GLU A 398 35.94 -5.77 24.43
CA GLU A 398 36.98 -5.76 23.39
C GLU A 398 36.51 -5.26 22.02
N ALA A 399 35.20 -5.07 21.82
CA ALA A 399 34.64 -4.52 20.58
C ALA A 399 34.35 -3.00 20.63
N LEU A 400 34.73 -2.32 21.72
CA LEU A 400 34.62 -0.86 21.83
C LEU A 400 35.68 -0.19 20.94
N TYR A 401 35.28 0.05 19.70
CA TYR A 401 35.90 0.92 18.68
C TYR A 401 37.28 0.51 18.11
N PRO A 402 37.31 0.04 16.85
CA PRO A 402 38.37 0.37 15.91
C PRO A 402 37.91 1.52 14.99
N ARG A 403 38.40 2.73 15.33
CA ARG A 403 38.63 3.94 14.48
C ARG A 403 37.76 4.18 13.22
N LYS A 404 37.05 5.33 13.25
CA LYS A 404 36.59 6.17 12.12
C LYS A 404 36.02 5.43 10.90
N CYS A 405 34.74 5.07 10.99
CA CYS A 405 33.83 5.15 9.85
C CYS A 405 32.67 6.04 10.27
N GLU A 406 32.61 7.25 9.70
CA GLU A 406 31.42 8.09 9.73
C GLU A 406 30.34 7.39 8.91
N ILE A 407 29.33 6.85 9.58
CA ILE A 407 27.97 6.79 9.04
C ILE A 407 27.09 7.37 10.14
N HIS A 408 26.83 8.67 10.02
CA HIS A 408 25.84 9.37 10.83
C HIS A 408 24.45 8.96 10.35
N PHE A 409 23.62 8.42 11.24
CA PHE A 409 22.28 8.93 11.52
C PHE A 409 21.89 8.56 12.97
N MET A 410 22.13 9.51 13.88
CA MET A 410 21.28 9.82 15.02
C MET A 410 20.87 11.28 14.84
N VAL A 411 19.69 11.68 15.26
CA VAL A 411 19.51 13.05 15.74
C VAL A 411 18.83 13.02 17.10
N ASN A 412 19.65 13.12 18.15
CA ASN A 412 19.28 13.73 19.42
C ASN A 412 20.13 15.01 19.50
N LEU A 413 19.47 16.16 19.52
CA LEU A 413 20.10 17.46 19.78
C LEU A 413 19.92 17.75 21.26
N SER A 414 21.03 17.99 21.96
CA SER A 414 21.04 18.60 23.29
C SER A 414 20.39 19.97 23.29
#